data_AF-X1TE93-F1
#
_entry.id   AF-X1TE93-F1
#
_cell.length_a   1.000
_cell.length_b   1.000
_cell.length_c   1.000
_cell.angle_alpha   90.00
_cell.angle_beta   90.00
_cell.angle_gamma   90.00
#
_symmetry.space_group_name_H-M   'P 1'
#
loop_
_entity.id
_entity.type
_entity.pdbx_description
1 polymer ?
#
loop_
_entity_poly.entity_id
_entity_poly.type
_entity_poly.pdbx_seq_one_letter_code
_entity_poly.pdbx_strand_id
1 'polypeptide(L)'
;MIDLTSLLWFVFLGLVGGVAQILMKAEKWSDLKEFSAFKRSLIGAICGFLYYFLYSDYNWPNTVMTIVSGWFGTDFLLSIFKKLKKG
;
A
#
# COMPACT_ATOMS: atom_id res chain seq x y z
N MET A 1 -3.94 -7.79 -22.30
CA MET A 1 -5.30 -7.39 -21.84
C MET A 1 -5.25 -7.26 -20.33
N ILE A 2 -5.92 -6.25 -19.77
CA ILE A 2 -6.00 -6.09 -18.31
C ILE A 2 -6.87 -7.23 -17.77
N ASP A 3 -6.31 -8.07 -16.90
CA ASP A 3 -7.11 -9.03 -16.15
C ASP A 3 -7.65 -8.34 -14.89
N LEU A 4 -8.96 -8.07 -14.90
CA LEU A 4 -9.64 -7.36 -13.81
C LEU A 4 -9.54 -8.13 -12.49
N THR A 5 -9.52 -9.47 -12.55
CA THR A 5 -9.43 -10.33 -11.36
C THR A 5 -8.08 -10.16 -10.69
N SER A 6 -7.00 -10.24 -11.47
CA SER A 6 -5.65 -9.96 -10.98
C SER A 6 -5.54 -8.54 -10.45
N LEU A 7 -6.02 -7.52 -11.18
CA LEU A 7 -5.96 -6.14 -10.71
C LEU A 7 -6.59 -5.98 -9.31
N LEU A 8 -7.80 -6.50 -9.12
CA LEU A 8 -8.51 -6.47 -7.84
C LEU A 8 -7.73 -7.21 -6.74
N TRP A 9 -7.13 -8.35 -7.08
CA TRP A 9 -6.29 -9.12 -6.16
C TRP A 9 -5.06 -8.34 -5.71
N PHE A 10 -4.35 -7.68 -6.62
CA PHE A 10 -3.18 -6.85 -6.29
C PHE A 10 -3.54 -5.62 -5.45
N VAL A 11 -4.65 -4.95 -5.77
CA VAL A 11 -5.17 -3.84 -4.95
C VAL A 11 -5.52 -4.32 -3.54
N PHE A 12 -6.19 -5.48 -3.43
CA PHE A 12 -6.53 -6.08 -2.14
C PHE A 12 -5.27 -6.42 -1.34
N LEU A 13 -4.26 -7.03 -1.95
CA LEU A 13 -2.98 -7.33 -1.29
C LEU A 13 -2.23 -6.08 -0.84
N GLY A 14 -2.23 -5.02 -1.65
CA GLY A 14 -1.66 -3.73 -1.28
C GLY A 14 -2.39 -3.12 -0.08
N LEU A 15 -3.72 -3.20 -0.06
CA LEU A 15 -4.55 -2.77 1.08
C LEU A 15 -4.24 -3.59 2.33
N VAL A 16 -4.12 -4.91 2.21
CA VAL A 16 -3.72 -5.80 3.32
C VAL A 16 -2.34 -5.41 3.86
N GLY A 17 -1.38 -5.09 2.98
CA GLY A 17 -0.06 -4.57 3.39
C GLY A 17 -0.15 -3.25 4.17
N GLY A 18 -0.98 -2.32 3.70
CA GLY A 18 -1.23 -1.04 4.39
C GLY A 18 -1.93 -1.23 5.74
N VAL A 19 -2.90 -2.13 5.83
CA VAL A 19 -3.60 -2.46 7.08
C VAL A 19 -2.67 -3.17 8.06
N ALA A 20 -1.86 -4.13 7.61
CA ALA A 20 -0.87 -4.81 8.42
C ALA A 20 0.13 -3.82 9.04
N GLN A 21 0.58 -2.83 8.27
CA GLN A 21 1.46 -1.77 8.76
C GLN A 21 0.80 -0.96 9.88
N ILE A 22 -0.50 -0.67 9.79
CA ILE A 22 -1.25 0.05 10.83
C ILE A 22 -1.39 -0.82 12.07
N LEU A 23 -1.78 -2.08 11.91
CA LEU A 23 -1.95 -3.03 13.02
C LEU A 23 -0.65 -3.22 13.81
N MET A 24 0.49 -3.26 13.13
CA MET A 24 1.81 -3.36 13.77
C MET A 24 2.24 -2.10 14.53
N LYS A 25 1.68 -0.94 14.18
CA LYS A 25 2.01 0.36 14.81
C LYS A 25 0.92 0.85 15.78
N ALA A 26 -0.25 0.23 15.80
CA ALA A 26 -1.36 0.60 16.66
C ALA A 26 -1.12 0.07 18.07
N GLU A 27 -1.15 0.94 19.08
CA GLU A 27 -1.04 0.52 20.48
C GLU A 27 -2.43 0.38 21.12
N LYS A 28 -3.42 1.08 20.56
CA LYS A 28 -4.81 1.09 21.05
C LYS A 28 -5.80 1.05 19.89
N TRP A 29 -7.00 0.55 20.16
CA TRP A 29 -8.10 0.49 19.17
C TRP A 29 -8.55 1.87 18.67
N SER A 30 -8.26 2.94 19.42
CA SER A 30 -8.47 4.33 19.00
C SER A 30 -7.64 4.70 17.77
N ASP A 31 -6.43 4.16 17.66
CA ASP A 31 -5.43 4.53 16.66
C ASP A 31 -5.85 4.04 15.26
N LEU A 32 -6.62 2.94 15.24
CA LEU A 32 -7.20 2.38 14.01
C LEU A 32 -8.30 3.27 13.41
N LYS A 33 -8.93 4.12 14.22
CA LYS A 33 -9.99 5.05 13.78
C LYS A 33 -9.45 6.40 13.36
N GLU A 34 -8.15 6.65 13.51
CA GLU A 34 -7.56 7.90 13.09
C GLU A 34 -7.57 8.04 11.57
N PHE A 35 -7.72 9.29 11.10
CA PHE A 35 -7.56 9.61 9.69
C PHE A 35 -6.17 9.22 9.15
N SER A 36 -5.17 9.11 10.03
CA SER A 36 -3.82 8.62 9.73
C SER A 36 -3.85 7.15 9.27
N ALA A 37 -4.63 6.30 9.93
CA ALA A 37 -4.85 4.90 9.58
C ALA A 37 -5.57 4.79 8.23
N PHE A 38 -6.64 5.55 8.03
CA PHE A 38 -7.35 5.56 6.74
C PHE A 38 -6.43 5.94 5.57
N LYS A 39 -5.61 6.99 5.72
CA LYS A 39 -4.63 7.39 4.69
C LYS A 39 -3.64 6.28 4.37
N ARG A 40 -3.13 5.56 5.39
CA ARG A 40 -2.17 4.48 5.19
C ARG A 40 -2.80 3.30 4.44
N SER A 41 -4.02 2.90 4.79
CA SER A 41 -4.74 1.86 4.06
C SER A 41 -4.99 2.23 2.61
N LEU A 42 -5.38 3.49 2.36
CA LEU A 42 -5.63 3.99 1.00
C LEU A 42 -4.34 4.01 0.16
N ILE A 43 -3.23 4.48 0.74
CA ILE A 43 -1.94 4.49 0.04
C ILE A 43 -1.46 3.05 -0.22
N GLY A 44 -1.67 2.11 0.71
CA GLY A 44 -1.39 0.69 0.48
C GLY A 44 -2.16 0.12 -0.72
N ALA A 45 -3.45 0.45 -0.85
CA ALA A 45 -4.27 0.05 -2.00
C ALA A 45 -3.74 0.64 -3.32
N ILE A 46 -3.32 1.92 -3.32
CA ILE A 46 -2.70 2.58 -4.48
C ILE A 46 -1.38 1.89 -4.84
N CYS A 47 -0.56 1.50 -3.86
CA CYS A 47 0.66 0.73 -4.11
C CYS A 47 0.35 -0.63 -4.74
N GLY A 48 -0.71 -1.31 -4.32
CA GLY A 48 -1.17 -2.55 -4.95
C GLY A 48 -1.58 -2.35 -6.42
N PHE A 49 -2.33 -1.28 -6.71
CA PHE A 49 -2.67 -0.91 -8.09
C PHE A 49 -1.44 -0.64 -8.95
N LEU A 50 -0.47 0.15 -8.45
CA LEU A 50 0.77 0.42 -9.17
C LEU A 50 1.59 -0.85 -9.37
N TYR A 51 1.63 -1.73 -8.37
CA TYR A 51 2.36 -3.00 -8.44
C TYR A 51 1.79 -3.94 -9.50
N TYR A 52 0.48 -3.91 -9.76
CA TYR A 52 -0.12 -4.69 -10.84
C TYR A 52 0.48 -4.36 -12.21
N PHE A 53 0.75 -3.07 -12.51
CA PHE A 53 1.40 -2.67 -13.76
C PHE A 53 2.87 -3.10 -13.81
N LEU A 54 3.57 -3.05 -12.67
CA LEU A 54 4.92 -3.60 -12.56
C LEU A 54 4.94 -5.11 -12.79
N TYR A 55 3.96 -5.83 -12.26
CA TYR A 55 3.82 -7.26 -12.46
C TYR A 55 3.49 -7.60 -13.91
N SER A 56 2.51 -6.92 -14.52
CA SER A 56 2.06 -7.19 -15.88
C SER A 56 3.15 -6.94 -16.92
N ASP A 57 3.98 -5.91 -16.71
CA ASP A 57 4.92 -5.45 -17.72
C ASP A 57 6.35 -5.98 -17.49
N TYR A 58 6.71 -6.32 -16.24
CA TYR A 58 8.08 -6.70 -15.87
C TYR A 58 8.21 -8.09 -15.20
N ASN A 59 7.14 -8.87 -15.05
CA ASN A 59 7.16 -10.21 -14.42
C ASN A 59 7.78 -10.22 -12.99
N TRP A 60 7.62 -9.13 -12.25
CA TRP A 60 8.14 -9.01 -10.88
C TRP A 60 7.44 -9.96 -9.88
N PRO A 61 8.09 -10.40 -8.79
CA PRO A 61 7.52 -11.41 -7.87
C PRO A 61 6.13 -11.02 -7.32
N ASN A 62 5.16 -11.91 -7.46
CA ASN A 62 3.77 -11.48 -7.67
C ASN A 62 2.98 -11.10 -6.41
N THR A 63 3.22 -11.70 -5.25
CA THR A 63 2.23 -11.61 -4.15
C THR A 63 2.83 -11.06 -2.87
N VAL A 64 3.99 -11.61 -2.47
CA VAL A 64 4.71 -11.15 -1.28
C VAL A 64 5.23 -9.72 -1.46
N MET A 65 5.77 -9.41 -2.64
CA MET A 65 6.30 -8.08 -2.89
C MET A 65 5.21 -7.02 -3.00
N THR A 66 4.00 -7.36 -3.45
CA THR A 66 2.85 -6.43 -3.41
C THR A 66 2.48 -6.05 -1.98
N ILE A 67 2.50 -7.02 -1.06
CA ILE A 67 2.25 -6.75 0.37
C ILE A 67 3.37 -5.89 0.94
N VAL A 68 4.64 -6.23 0.66
CA VAL A 68 5.81 -5.46 1.12
C VAL A 68 5.80 -4.04 0.54
N SER A 69 5.45 -3.87 -0.73
CA SER A 69 5.30 -2.57 -1.37
C SER A 69 4.11 -1.78 -0.83
N GLY A 70 3.00 -2.42 -0.46
CA GLY A 70 1.91 -1.77 0.27
C GLY A 70 2.31 -1.31 1.67
N TRP A 71 3.13 -2.10 2.37
CA TRP A 71 3.64 -1.79 3.71
C TRP A 71 4.67 -0.66 3.70
N PHE A 72 5.67 -0.71 2.80
CA PHE A 72 6.74 0.28 2.73
C PHE A 72 6.36 1.51 1.89
N GLY A 73 5.51 1.32 0.88
CA GLY A 73 5.10 2.39 -0.03
C GLY A 73 4.34 3.51 0.68
N THR A 74 3.58 3.19 1.73
CA THR A 74 2.97 4.18 2.63
C THR A 74 4.01 5.08 3.28
N ASP A 75 5.03 4.51 3.92
CA ASP A 75 6.08 5.28 4.59
C ASP A 75 6.97 6.02 3.58
N PHE A 76 7.26 5.42 2.43
CA PHE A 76 8.04 6.05 1.35
C PHE A 76 7.33 7.27 0.76
N LEU A 77 6.06 7.13 0.36
CA LEU A 77 5.26 8.23 -0.19
C LEU A 77 5.06 9.35 0.84
N LEU A 78 4.77 9.00 2.10
CA LEU A 78 4.69 10.00 3.17
C LEU A 78 6.01 10.74 3.37
N SER A 79 7.15 10.05 3.25
CA SER A 79 8.48 10.66 3.38
C SER A 79 8.77 11.62 2.22
N ILE A 80 8.40 11.25 0.99
CA ILE A 80 8.49 12.14 -0.18
C ILE A 80 7.62 13.38 0.02
N PHE A 81 6.34 13.21 0.39
CA PHE A 81 5.43 14.34 0.61
C PHE A 81 5.93 15.29 1.70
N LYS A 82 6.47 14.76 2.80
CA LYS A 82 7.09 15.56 3.86
C LYS A 82 8.29 16.35 3.34
N LYS A 83 9.11 15.75 2.48
CA LYS A 83 10.28 16.40 1.87
C LYS A 83 9.87 17.52 0.91
N LEU A 84 8.84 17.28 0.08
CA LEU A 84 8.31 18.27 -0.86
C LEU A 84 7.63 19.46 -0.17
N LYS A 85 6.93 19.24 0.95
CA LYS A 85 6.27 20.31 1.72
C LYS A 85 7.25 21.23 2.45
N LYS A 86 8.48 20.76 2.70
CA LYS A 86 9.55 21.53 3.35
C LYS A 86 10.43 22.31 2.35
N GLY A 87 10.25 22.08 1.04
CA GLY A 87 10.93 22.80 -0.03
C GLY A 87 10.15 24.02 -0.50
#